data_AF-A0A0V0HJI5-F1
#
_entry.id   AF-A0A0V0HJI5-F1
#
_cell.length_a   1.000
_cell.length_b   1.000
_cell.length_c   1.000
_cell.angle_alpha   90.00
_cell.angle_beta   90.00
_cell.angle_gamma   90.00
#
_symmetry.space_group_name_H-M   'P 1'
#
loop_
_entity.id
_entity.type
_entity.pdbx_description
1 polymer ?
#
loop_
_entity_poly.entity_id
_entity_poly.type
_entity_poly.pdbx_seq_one_letter_code
_entity_poly.pdbx_strand_id
1 'polypeptide(L)' 'MMSIFRVPTNMVDRIDALRRNFLWQGNCYTRKIHLVKWKTVITSKKYGGMGIKNLITQNHSLLMKWLWRFASNEQSLWKK' A
#
# COMPACT_ATOMS: atom_id res chain seq x y z
N MET A 1 5.51 -4.05 9.72
CA MET A 1 4.16 -4.50 10.14
C MET A 1 3.10 -4.16 9.09
N MET A 2 3.18 -4.73 7.88
CA MET A 2 2.13 -4.61 6.84
C MET A 2 1.64 -5.98 6.35
N SER A 3 2.31 -7.07 6.78
CA SER A 3 2.03 -8.41 6.28
C SER A 3 1.31 -9.31 7.29
N ILE A 4 1.28 -8.93 8.57
CA ILE A 4 0.76 -9.77 9.66
C ILE A 4 -0.65 -9.32 10.07
N PHE A 5 -0.91 -8.01 10.06
CA PHE A 5 -2.19 -7.43 10.48
C PHE A 5 -2.84 -6.66 9.34
N ARG A 6 -4.18 -6.60 9.37
CA ARG A 6 -4.94 -5.71 8.50
C ARG A 6 -4.71 -4.27 8.91
N VAL A 7 -4.33 -3.44 7.94
CA VAL A 7 -4.00 -2.04 8.21
C VAL A 7 -5.29 -1.23 8.22
N PRO A 8 -5.54 -0.40 9.26
CA PRO A 8 -6.70 0.47 9.28
C PRO A 8 -6.60 1.53 8.18
N THR A 9 -7.74 1.87 7.58
CA THR A 9 -7.84 2.83 6.45
C THR A 9 -7.22 4.17 6.77
N ASN A 10 -7.43 4.70 7.98
CA ASN A 10 -6.85 5.98 8.42
C ASN A 10 -5.31 6.03 8.35
N MET A 11 -4.65 4.90 8.64
CA MET A 11 -3.19 4.80 8.54
C MET A 11 -2.75 4.77 7.08
N VAL A 12 -3.50 4.07 6.22
CA VAL A 12 -3.25 4.05 4.78
C VAL A 12 -3.38 5.46 4.21
N ASP A 13 -4.44 6.19 4.58
CA ASP A 13 -4.67 7.56 4.12
C ASP A 13 -3.57 8.52 4.56
N ARG A 14 -3.05 8.35 5.79
CA ARG A 14 -1.92 9.13 6.31
C ARG A 14 -0.63 8.85 5.54
N ILE A 15 -0.33 7.59 5.24
CA ILE A 15 0.85 7.21 4.45
C ILE A 15 0.69 7.72 3.01
N ASP A 16 -0.49 7.60 2.43
CA ASP A 16 -0.77 8.10 1.09
C ASP A 16 -0.71 9.63 1.03
N ALA A 17 -1.08 10.34 2.10
CA ALA A 17 -0.86 11.78 2.20
C ALA A 17 0.63 12.13 2.18
N LEU A 18 1.47 11.41 2.93
CA LEU A 18 2.92 11.60 2.92
C LEU A 18 3.52 11.32 1.53
N ARG A 19 3.06 10.27 0.85
CA ARG A 19 3.49 9.95 -0.52
C ARG A 19 3.04 11.00 -1.53
N ARG A 20 1.82 11.52 -1.41
CA ARG A 20 1.30 12.64 -2.22
C ARG A 20 2.12 13.90 -2.02
N ASN A 21 2.43 14.22 -0.77
CA ASN A 21 3.26 15.36 -0.43
C ASN A 21 4.65 15.17 -1.01
N PHE A 22 5.28 14.01 -0.84
CA PHE A 22 6.58 13.75 -1.48
C PHE A 22 6.55 13.90 -3.00
N LEU A 23 5.51 13.39 -3.67
CA LEU A 23 5.42 13.41 -5.13
C LEU A 23 5.20 14.83 -5.70
N TRP A 24 4.38 15.65 -5.02
CA TRP A 24 3.94 16.94 -5.55
C TRP A 24 4.49 18.16 -4.81
N GLN A 25 4.76 18.03 -3.52
CA GLN A 25 5.39 19.04 -2.67
C GLN A 25 6.86 18.67 -2.49
N GLY A 26 7.69 19.06 -3.46
CA GLY A 26 9.15 18.88 -3.35
C GLY A 26 9.73 19.59 -2.12
N ASN A 27 9.37 20.85 -1.86
CA ASN A 27 9.84 21.64 -0.71
C ASN A 27 8.65 22.19 0.10
N CYS A 28 8.76 22.16 1.43
CA CYS A 28 7.67 22.30 2.41
C CYS A 28 6.99 23.69 2.46
N TYR A 29 7.53 24.69 1.79
CA TYR A 29 7.09 26.08 1.91
C TYR A 29 6.01 26.53 0.91
N THR A 30 5.65 25.71 -0.09
CA THR A 30 4.62 26.09 -1.08
C THR A 30 3.59 24.99 -1.29
N ARG A 31 2.31 25.33 -1.09
CA ARG A 31 1.18 24.45 -1.46
C ARG A 31 1.12 24.33 -2.98
N LYS A 32 1.72 23.27 -3.53
CA LYS A 32 1.56 22.92 -4.94
C LYS A 32 0.24 22.18 -5.17
N ILE A 33 -0.47 22.57 -6.24
CA ILE A 33 -1.73 21.94 -6.65
C ILE A 33 -1.43 20.50 -7.10
N HIS A 34 -2.21 19.54 -6.60
CA HIS A 34 -2.14 18.16 -7.06
C HIS A 34 -2.75 18.06 -8.47
N LEU A 35 -1.91 18.01 -9.50
CA LEU A 35 -2.33 17.97 -10.90
C LEU A 35 -3.06 16.67 -11.28
N VAL A 36 -2.81 15.58 -10.55
CA VAL A 36 -3.35 14.26 -10.86
C VAL A 36 -4.02 13.66 -9.63
N LYS A 37 -5.24 13.12 -9.82
CA LYS A 37 -5.95 12.38 -8.77
C LYS A 37 -5.11 11.21 -8.28
N TRP A 38 -5.04 11.03 -6.95
CA TRP A 38 -4.24 9.96 -6.34
C TRP A 38 -4.60 8.56 -6.83
N LYS A 39 -5.90 8.31 -7.09
CA LYS A 39 -6.38 7.05 -7.66
C LYS A 39 -5.73 6.71 -9.02
N THR A 40 -5.48 7.72 -9.86
CA THR A 40 -4.79 7.54 -11.14
C THR A 40 -3.30 7.26 -10.94
N VAL A 41 -2.67 7.89 -9.95
CA VAL A 41 -1.25 7.68 -9.64
C VAL A 41 -1.00 6.23 -9.17
N ILE A 42 -1.89 5.69 -8.33
CA ILE A 42 -1.79 4.30 -7.83
C ILE A 42 -2.25 3.23 -8.84
N THR A 43 -2.75 3.65 -10.01
CA THR A 43 -3.12 2.72 -11.08
C THR A 43 -1.84 2.17 -11.75
N SER A 44 -1.89 0.93 -12.22
CA SER A 44 -0.73 0.31 -12.90
C SER A 44 -0.34 1.10 -14.16
N LYS A 45 0.96 1.10 -14.50
CA LYS A 45 1.48 1.73 -15.73
C LYS A 45 0.80 1.20 -16.99
N LYS A 46 0.42 -0.09 -17.00
CA LYS A 46 -0.31 -0.72 -18.11
C LYS A 46 -1.67 -0.05 -18.39
N TYR A 47 -2.30 0.52 -17.37
CA TYR A 47 -3.60 1.17 -17.47
C TYR A 47 -3.49 2.71 -17.41
N GLY A 48 -2.32 3.27 -17.76
CA GLY A 48 -2.11 4.72 -17.81
C GLY A 48 -1.87 5.40 -16.46
N GLY A 49 -1.64 4.63 -15.39
CA GLY A 49 -1.25 5.18 -14.08
C GLY A 49 0.25 5.27 -13.89
N MET A 50 0.70 5.73 -12.72
CA MET A 50 2.13 5.87 -12.41
C MET A 50 2.76 4.55 -11.91
N GLY A 51 1.94 3.57 -11.54
CA GLY A 51 2.39 2.27 -11.03
C GLY A 51 2.75 2.28 -9.54
N ILE A 52 2.35 3.31 -8.79
CA ILE A 52 2.49 3.30 -7.32
C ILE A 52 1.55 2.23 -6.77
N LYS A 53 2.06 1.34 -5.92
CA LYS A 53 1.27 0.22 -5.41
C LYS A 53 0.22 0.71 -4.39
N ASN A 54 -1.02 0.27 -4.58
CA ASN A 54 -2.09 0.46 -3.60
C ASN A 54 -1.78 -0.35 -2.33
N LEU A 55 -1.64 0.35 -1.20
CA LEU A 55 -1.29 -0.24 0.10
C LEU A 55 -2.33 -1.23 0.61
N ILE A 56 -3.62 -0.99 0.35
CA ILE A 56 -4.70 -1.89 0.78
C ILE A 56 -4.58 -3.22 0.02
N THR A 57 -4.41 -3.14 -1.30
CA THR A 57 -4.23 -4.33 -2.15
C THR A 57 -2.95 -5.07 -1.76
N GLN A 58 -1.87 -4.35 -1.46
CA GLN A 58 -0.64 -4.97 -0.96
C GLN A 58 -0.85 -5.69 0.38
N ASN A 59 -1.52 -5.04 1.34
CA ASN A 59 -1.81 -5.64 2.64
C ASN A 59 -2.64 -6.93 2.49
N HIS A 60 -3.71 -6.90 1.70
CA HIS A 60 -4.52 -8.09 1.41
C HIS A 60 -3.69 -9.20 0.74
N SER A 61 -2.87 -8.87 -0.26
CA SER A 61 -2.02 -9.86 -0.93
C SER A 61 -1.00 -10.50 0.02
N LEU A 62 -0.44 -9.72 0.95
CA LEU A 62 0.51 -10.21 1.93
C LEU A 62 -0.19 -11.07 2.99
N LEU A 63 -1.36 -10.67 3.47
CA LEU A 63 -2.17 -11.48 4.38
C LEU A 63 -2.55 -12.82 3.74
N MET A 64 -2.98 -12.80 2.48
CA MET A 64 -3.31 -14.03 1.74
C MET A 64 -2.08 -14.93 1.57
N LYS A 65 -0.90 -14.35 1.28
CA LYS A 65 0.37 -15.10 1.22
C LYS A 65 0.67 -15.80 2.55
N TRP A 66 0.46 -15.12 3.67
CA TRP A 66 0.68 -15.71 4.99
C TRP A 66 -0.37 -16.75 5.36
N LEU A 67 -1.64 -16.50 5.02
CA LEU A 67 -2.72 -17.46 5.22
C LEU A 67 -2.49 -18.74 4.40
N TRP A 68 -2.07 -18.61 3.15
CA TRP A 68 -1.66 -19.73 2.31
C TRP A 68 -0.47 -20.49 2.91
N ARG A 69 0.55 -19.77 3.41
CA ARG A 69 1.71 -20.40 4.05
C ARG A 69 1.33 -21.16 5.34
N PHE A 70 0.33 -20.68 6.07
CA PHE A 70 -0.18 -21.33 7.27
C PHE A 70 -1.01 -22.58 6.92
N ALA A 71 -1.86 -22.48 5.89
CA ALA A 71 -2.66 -23.60 5.39
C ALA A 71 -1.79 -24.71 4.78
N SER A 72 -0.78 -24.35 3.98
CA SER A 72 0.07 -25.29 3.25
C SER A 72 1.20 -25.91 4.09
N ASN A 73 1.57 -25.33 5.24
CA ASN A 73 2.52 -25.97 6.15
C ASN A 73 1.81 -26.86 7.17
N GLU A 74 1.71 -28.14 6.85
CA GLU A 74 1.25 -29.17 7.78
C GLU A 74 2.30 -29.49 8.87
N GLN A 75 3.59 -29.17 8.63
CA GLN A 75 4.71 -29.44 9.55
C GLN A 75 5.47 -28.18 10.01
N SER A 76 4.76 -27.06 10.24
CA SER A 76 5.38 -25.89 10.86
C SER A 76 5.62 -26.14 12.35
N LEU A 77 6.84 -25.87 12.87
CA LEU A 77 7.20 -25.96 14.30
C LEU A 77 6.29 -25.15 15.25
N TRP A 78 5.46 -24.25 14.71
CA TRP A 78 4.51 -23.41 15.45
C TRP A 78 3.12 -24.05 15.62
N LYS A 79 2.89 -25.25 15.07
CA LYS A 79 1.62 -26.01 15.15
C LYS A 79 1.58 -26.98 16.34
N LYS A 80 2.53 -26.89 17.25
CA LYS A 80 2.61 -27.72 18.47
C LYS A 80 2.08 -26.97 19.68
#